data_AF-A0A2A2ZXN0-F1
#
_entry.id   AF-A0A2A2ZXN0-F1
#
_cell.length_a   1.000
_cell.length_b   1.000
_cell.length_c   1.000
_cell.angle_alpha   90.00
_cell.angle_beta   90.00
_cell.angle_gamma   90.00
#
_symmetry.space_group_name_H-M   'P 1'
#
loop_
_entity.id
_entity.type
_entity.pdbx_description
1 polymer ?
#
loop_
_entity_poly.entity_id
_entity_poly.type
_entity_poly.pdbx_seq_one_letter_code
_entity_poly.pdbx_strand_id
1 'polypeptide(L)'
;MAYVIAEPCVDIKDKACIEECPVDCIYEGARMLYIHPDECVDCGACEPVCPVESIYYEDDLPPEHSQYLQINADFFTELGSPGGAAKVGLTENDPAPVKNLESRAEAS
;
A
#
# COMPACT_ATOMS: atom_id res chain seq x y z
N MET A 1 15.03 -0.76 -1.73
CA MET A 1 14.26 0.35 -2.30
C MET A 1 12.95 -0.27 -2.72
N ALA A 2 11.86 0.44 -2.52
CA ALA A 2 10.53 -0.08 -2.81
C ALA A 2 9.60 1.04 -3.27
N TYR A 3 8.51 0.64 -3.91
CA TYR A 3 7.35 1.50 -4.09
C TYR A 3 6.50 1.54 -2.81
N VAL A 4 5.79 2.64 -2.60
CA VAL A 4 5.03 2.95 -1.40
C VAL A 4 3.63 3.41 -1.78
N ILE A 5 2.61 2.88 -1.09
CA ILE A 5 1.22 3.35 -1.23
C ILE A 5 0.94 4.38 -0.14
N ALA A 6 0.51 5.57 -0.54
CA ALA A 6 0.23 6.72 0.31
C ALA A 6 -1.28 6.94 0.56
N GLU A 7 -1.59 8.01 1.28
CA GLU A 7 -2.93 8.39 1.73
C GLU A 7 -4.04 8.34 0.67
N PRO A 8 -3.82 8.72 -0.60
CA PRO A 8 -4.90 8.72 -1.60
C PRO A 8 -5.48 7.32 -1.89
N CYS A 9 -4.88 6.24 -1.40
CA CYS A 9 -5.47 4.89 -1.48
C CYS A 9 -6.52 4.60 -0.39
N VAL A 10 -6.44 5.29 0.76
CA VAL A 10 -7.33 5.08 1.92
C VAL A 10 -8.78 5.23 1.49
N ASP A 11 -9.62 4.26 1.85
CA ASP A 11 -11.06 4.14 1.55
C ASP A 11 -11.43 4.10 0.05
N ILE A 12 -10.45 4.14 -0.87
CA ILE A 12 -10.67 4.02 -2.32
C ILE A 12 -10.42 2.59 -2.78
N LYS A 13 -9.23 2.04 -2.47
CA LYS A 13 -8.83 0.66 -2.75
C LYS A 13 -9.24 0.16 -4.15
N ASP A 14 -8.79 0.85 -5.20
CA ASP A 14 -9.14 0.54 -6.60
C ASP A 14 -8.62 -0.82 -7.09
N LYS A 15 -7.47 -1.27 -6.57
CA LYS A 15 -6.82 -2.57 -6.84
C LYS A 15 -6.22 -2.79 -8.23
N ALA A 16 -6.30 -1.83 -9.17
CA ALA A 16 -5.63 -1.98 -10.47
C ALA A 16 -4.12 -2.31 -10.36
N CYS A 17 -3.45 -1.80 -9.33
CA CYS A 17 -2.04 -2.07 -9.07
C CYS A 17 -1.70 -3.55 -8.75
N ILE A 18 -2.64 -4.34 -8.23
CA ILE A 18 -2.42 -5.75 -7.88
C ILE A 18 -2.16 -6.57 -9.14
N GLU A 19 -2.96 -6.35 -10.19
CA GLU A 19 -2.88 -7.10 -11.45
C GLU A 19 -1.54 -6.87 -12.19
N GLU A 20 -0.92 -5.72 -11.96
CA GLU A 20 0.34 -5.33 -12.61
C GLU A 20 1.59 -5.72 -11.82
N CYS A 21 1.46 -6.18 -10.57
CA CYS A 21 2.61 -6.52 -9.74
C CYS A 21 3.16 -7.92 -10.09
N PRO A 22 4.36 -8.04 -10.70
CA PRO A 22 4.89 -9.32 -11.18
C PRO A 22 5.29 -10.29 -10.06
N VAL A 23 5.43 -9.79 -8.83
CA VAL A 23 5.84 -10.56 -7.65
C VAL A 23 4.72 -10.66 -6.60
N ASP A 24 3.51 -10.19 -6.92
CA ASP A 24 2.32 -10.29 -6.05
C ASP A 24 2.57 -9.72 -4.63
N CYS A 25 3.31 -8.60 -4.53
CA CYS A 25 3.74 -8.03 -3.25
C CYS A 25 2.84 -6.88 -2.73
N ILE A 26 1.62 -6.75 -3.26
CA ILE A 26 0.66 -5.70 -2.89
C ILE A 26 -0.50 -6.32 -2.12
N TYR A 27 -0.53 -6.09 -0.82
CA TYR A 27 -1.43 -6.75 0.12
C TYR A 27 -2.62 -5.86 0.49
N GLU A 28 -3.75 -6.49 0.76
CA GLU A 28 -5.00 -5.79 1.05
C GLU A 28 -5.26 -5.69 2.56
N GLY A 29 -5.30 -4.46 3.07
CA GLY A 29 -5.84 -4.17 4.40
C GLY A 29 -7.32 -3.78 4.36
N ALA A 30 -7.89 -3.42 5.51
CA ALA A 30 -9.26 -2.94 5.60
C ALA A 30 -9.42 -1.56 4.97
N ARG A 31 -8.45 -0.66 5.15
CA ARG A 31 -8.54 0.77 4.77
C ARG A 31 -7.81 1.10 3.47
N MET A 32 -6.67 0.48 3.20
CA MET A 32 -5.88 0.72 1.98
C MET A 32 -5.13 -0.55 1.54
N LEU A 33 -4.37 -0.45 0.45
CA LEU A 33 -3.41 -1.47 0.03
C LEU A 33 -2.01 -1.11 0.54
N TYR A 34 -1.14 -2.11 0.68
CA TYR A 34 0.22 -1.97 1.20
C TYR A 34 1.22 -2.74 0.33
N ILE A 35 2.33 -2.11 -0.03
CA ILE A 35 3.44 -2.79 -0.74
C ILE A 35 4.40 -3.34 0.30
N HIS A 36 4.75 -4.63 0.19
CA HIS A 36 5.76 -5.23 1.05
C HIS A 36 7.16 -4.75 0.63
N PRO A 37 7.91 -4.04 1.51
CA PRO A 37 9.17 -3.40 1.12
C PRO A 37 10.27 -4.41 0.75
N ASP A 38 10.34 -5.56 1.42
CA ASP A 38 11.35 -6.58 1.11
C ASP A 38 11.00 -7.51 -0.05
N GLU A 39 9.72 -7.54 -0.49
CA GLU A 39 9.29 -8.36 -1.63
C GLU A 39 9.23 -7.54 -2.92
N CYS A 40 9.11 -6.21 -2.81
CA CYS A 40 9.13 -5.31 -3.95
C CYS A 40 10.48 -5.41 -4.69
N VAL A 41 10.42 -5.43 -6.01
CA VAL A 41 11.61 -5.52 -6.89
C VAL A 41 11.77 -4.30 -7.81
N ASP A 42 11.19 -3.16 -7.41
CA ASP A 42 11.32 -1.87 -8.10
C ASP A 42 10.95 -1.90 -9.61
N CYS A 43 9.96 -2.71 -9.98
CA CYS A 43 9.56 -2.85 -11.38
C CYS A 43 8.76 -1.66 -11.93
N GLY A 44 8.12 -0.87 -11.05
CA GLY A 44 7.35 0.34 -11.39
C GLY A 44 6.02 0.14 -12.12
N ALA A 45 5.59 -1.10 -12.40
CA ALA A 45 4.36 -1.35 -13.16
C ALA A 45 3.07 -0.90 -12.43
N CYS A 46 3.09 -0.87 -11.09
CA CYS A 46 1.93 -0.52 -10.28
C CYS A 46 1.63 0.99 -10.24
N GLU A 47 2.64 1.85 -10.35
CA GLU A 47 2.51 3.31 -10.25
C GLU A 47 1.57 3.92 -11.31
N PRO A 48 1.80 3.72 -12.63
CA PRO A 48 1.03 4.42 -13.67
C PRO A 48 -0.43 3.97 -13.78
N VAL A 49 -0.80 2.84 -13.16
CA VAL A 49 -2.17 2.31 -13.21
C VAL A 49 -3.03 2.76 -12.04
N CYS A 50 -2.46 3.42 -11.02
CA CYS A 50 -3.23 3.90 -9.88
C CYS A 50 -4.04 5.16 -10.27
N PRO A 51 -5.39 5.11 -10.30
CA PRO A 51 -6.20 6.23 -10.79
C PRO A 51 -6.23 7.45 -9.85
N VAL A 52 -5.75 7.28 -8.61
CA VAL A 52 -5.70 8.31 -7.57
C VAL A 52 -4.26 8.71 -7.23
N GLU A 53 -3.29 8.30 -8.05
CA GLU A 53 -1.88 8.69 -7.93
C GLU A 53 -1.34 8.47 -6.50
N SER A 54 -1.67 7.32 -5.92
CA SER A 54 -1.30 7.00 -4.52
C SER A 54 0.03 6.28 -4.37
N ILE A 55 0.68 5.88 -5.48
CA ILE A 55 1.85 5.01 -5.47
C ILE A 55 3.06 5.81 -5.90
N TYR A 56 4.12 5.77 -5.10
CA TYR A 56 5.34 6.54 -5.31
C TYR A 56 6.55 5.62 -5.17
N TYR A 57 7.60 5.86 -5.96
CA TYR A 57 8.91 5.34 -5.60
C TYR A 57 9.39 6.04 -4.32
N GLU A 58 10.09 5.34 -3.41
CA GLU A 58 10.41 5.87 -2.07
C GLU A 58 11.15 7.22 -2.10
N ASP A 59 12.01 7.45 -3.10
CA ASP A 59 12.76 8.70 -3.27
C ASP A 59 11.89 9.86 -3.80
N ASP A 60 10.77 9.54 -4.46
CA ASP A 60 9.82 10.49 -5.04
C ASP A 60 8.60 10.74 -4.13
N LEU A 61 8.56 10.09 -2.96
CA LEU A 61 7.46 10.22 -2.01
C LEU A 61 7.36 11.66 -1.47
N PRO A 62 6.21 12.33 -1.60
CA PRO A 62 6.03 13.68 -1.08
C PRO A 62 6.28 13.75 0.42
N PRO A 63 6.91 14.83 0.94
CA PRO A 63 7.23 14.96 2.37
C PRO A 63 6.02 14.79 3.30
N GLU A 64 4.84 15.24 2.88
CA GLU A 64 3.57 15.07 3.59
C GLU A 64 3.15 13.60 3.76
N HIS A 65 3.65 12.72 2.89
CA HIS A 65 3.37 11.29 2.90
C HIS A 65 4.55 10.47 3.42
N SER A 66 5.62 11.08 3.91
CA SER A 66 6.83 10.39 4.41
C SER A 66 6.55 9.27 5.43
N GLN A 67 5.52 9.41 6.27
CA GLN A 67 5.12 8.36 7.22
C GLN A 67 4.65 7.05 6.55
N TYR A 68 4.23 7.11 5.29
CA TYR A 68 3.69 5.95 4.57
C TYR A 68 4.76 4.91 4.27
N LEU A 69 6.05 5.26 4.27
CA LEU A 69 7.15 4.29 4.24
C LEU A 69 7.04 3.28 5.39
N GLN A 70 6.95 3.80 6.61
CA GLN A 70 6.86 2.96 7.80
C GLN A 70 5.51 2.26 7.90
N ILE A 71 4.42 2.93 7.52
CA ILE A 71 3.08 2.33 7.51
C ILE A 71 3.01 1.11 6.57
N ASN A 72 3.63 1.18 5.39
CA ASN A 72 3.66 0.03 4.48
C ASN A 72 4.42 -1.14 5.12
N ALA A 73 5.55 -0.89 5.79
CA ALA A 73 6.29 -1.92 6.51
C ALA A 73 5.52 -2.47 7.72
N ASP A 74 4.91 -1.60 8.53
CA ASP A 74 4.23 -1.96 9.79
C ASP A 74 3.05 -2.91 9.57
N PHE A 75 2.39 -2.85 8.41
CA PHE A 75 1.33 -3.77 8.02
C PHE A 75 1.78 -5.24 8.08
N PHE A 76 3.07 -5.50 7.86
CA PHE A 76 3.67 -6.83 7.82
C PHE A 76 4.25 -7.31 9.15
N THR A 77 4.14 -6.53 10.23
CA THR A 77 4.71 -6.88 11.55
C THR A 77 4.29 -8.29 12.01
N GLU A 78 3.02 -8.65 11.80
CA GLU A 78 2.48 -9.96 12.18
C GLU A 78 2.47 -10.97 11.02
N LEU A 79 2.43 -10.51 9.77
CA LEU A 79 2.37 -11.37 8.58
C LEU A 79 3.76 -11.89 8.17
N GLY A 80 4.83 -11.16 8.51
CA GLY A 80 6.16 -11.38 7.95
C GLY A 80 6.17 -11.14 6.44
N SER A 81 6.88 -12.01 5.71
CA SER A 81 6.95 -12.01 4.23
C SER A 81 6.28 -13.26 3.67
N PRO A 82 4.98 -13.21 3.31
CA PRO A 82 4.23 -14.35 2.80
C PRO A 82 4.64 -14.81 1.39
N GLY A 83 5.30 -13.96 0.60
CA GLY A 83 5.67 -14.26 -0.79
C GLY A 83 4.45 -14.45 -1.70
N GLY A 84 3.49 -13.53 -1.61
CA GLY A 84 2.33 -13.43 -2.51
C GLY A 84 1.03 -13.10 -1.79
N ALA A 85 0.46 -11.93 -2.09
CA ALA A 85 -0.80 -11.43 -1.55
C ALA A 85 -2.01 -12.31 -1.88
N ALA A 86 -2.03 -12.96 -3.05
CA ALA A 86 -3.15 -13.82 -3.45
C ALA A 86 -3.43 -14.99 -2.48
N LYS A 87 -2.41 -15.44 -1.74
CA LYS A 87 -2.54 -16.51 -0.74
C LYS A 87 -3.07 -16.02 0.61
N VAL A 88 -2.89 -14.74 0.89
CA VAL A 88 -3.25 -14.10 2.16
C VAL A 88 -4.66 -13.52 2.10
N GLY A 89 -5.00 -12.85 1.01
CA GLY A 89 -6.25 -12.12 0.86
C GLY A 89 -6.32 -10.87 1.76
N LEU A 90 -7.55 -10.41 2.02
CA LEU A 90 -7.79 -9.25 2.88
C LEU A 90 -7.48 -9.58 4.35
N THR A 91 -6.77 -8.68 5.03
CA THR A 91 -6.50 -8.76 6.47
C THR A 91 -6.85 -7.45 7.19
N GLU A 92 -7.01 -7.49 8.51
CA GLU A 92 -7.29 -6.30 9.35
C GLU A 92 -6.02 -5.74 10.01
N ASN A 93 -4.88 -5.86 9.31
CA ASN A 93 -3.55 -5.52 9.80
C ASN A 93 -3.16 -4.06 9.57
N ASP A 94 -4.10 -3.20 9.15
CA ASP A 94 -3.83 -1.77 8.96
C ASP A 94 -3.15 -1.18 10.21
N PRO A 95 -2.03 -0.46 10.07
CA PRO A 95 -1.36 0.17 11.21
C PRO A 95 -2.25 1.23 11.87
N ALA A 96 -1.98 1.51 13.15
CA ALA A 96 -2.76 2.46 13.94
C ALA A 96 -2.95 3.84 13.30
N PRO A 97 -1.94 4.46 12.65
CA PRO A 97 -2.11 5.73 11.94
C PRO A 97 -3.23 5.67 10.89
N VAL A 98 -3.32 4.58 10.12
CA VAL A 98 -4.35 4.41 9.07
C VAL A 98 -5.71 4.06 9.69
N LYS A 99 -5.74 3.20 10.70
CA LYS A 99 -6.99 2.85 11.42
C LYS A 99 -7.70 4.07 11.99
N ASN A 100 -6.93 5.06 12.44
CA ASN A 100 -7.43 6.25 13.12
C ASN A 100 -7.73 7.44 12.18
N LEU A 101 -7.54 7.31 10.87
CA LEU A 101 -7.91 8.35 9.91
C LEU A 101 -9.43 8.49 9.82
N GLU A 102 -9.89 9.75 9.78
CA GLU A 102 -11.28 10.08 9.43
C GLU A 102 -11.63 9.48 8.06
N SER A 103 -12.87 9.05 7.88
CA SER A 103 -13.23 8.40 6.62
C SER A 103 -13.25 9.42 5.49
N ARG A 104 -12.77 9.05 4.31
CA ARG A 104 -12.83 9.96 3.15
C ARG A 104 -14.25 10.23 2.66
N ALA A 105 -15.21 9.39 3.04
CA ALA A 105 -16.63 9.62 2.76
C ALA A 105 -17.19 10.82 3.53
N GLU A 106 -16.58 11.20 4.67
CA GLU A 106 -17.01 12.31 5.52
C GLU A 106 -16.36 13.65 5.12
N ALA A 107 -15.35 13.62 4.24
CA ALA A 107 -14.62 14.80 3.78
C ALA A 107 -15.25 15.51 2.56
N SER A 108 -16.47 15.13 2.17
CA SER A 108 -17.23 15.68 1.02
C SER A 108 -18.38 16.61 1.41
#